data_AF-A0A1K1ML22-F1
#
_entry.id   AF-A0A1K1ML22-F1
#
_cell.length_a   1.000
_cell.length_b   1.000
_cell.length_c   1.000
_cell.angle_alpha   90.00
_cell.angle_beta   90.00
_cell.angle_gamma   90.00
#
_symmetry.space_group_name_H-M   'P 1'
#
loop_
_entity.id
_entity.type
_entity.pdbx_description
1 polymer ?
#
loop_
_entity_poly.entity_id
_entity_poly.type
_entity_poly.pdbx_seq_one_letter_code
_entity_poly.pdbx_strand_id
1 'polypeptide(L)'
;MKKLVLVLVGVVLTSCTTNYLEKKYEKSSNSDNLKEISNLIPEADFKKLKDYIADSESKYINLGENTYQNLLLKAQETYREKELLKKEAEEKEKLTTFLCTEEWTQEDYAIQIKIPSDSEENVNNAKELLNMGIIGFKGVELIYSVEKNVYGTFLKAKLGGGFKKTYSGKNRSFKKYYPDGTFINYFKNDSLNAYKGSWEFTDTNYISESQPERLIGRFRKKNMYHKIILLDEKTFLFYNDFDKDIITSIKMVHQIKE
;
A
#
# COMPACT_ATOMS: atom_id res chain seq x y z
N MET A 1 15.08 -34.42 -62.59
CA MET A 1 14.94 -33.43 -61.50
C MET A 1 14.08 -32.21 -61.91
N LYS A 2 12.81 -32.41 -62.31
CA LYS A 2 11.84 -31.32 -62.51
C LYS A 2 10.42 -31.66 -62.01
N LYS A 3 10.17 -32.92 -61.63
CA LYS A 3 8.87 -33.40 -61.12
C LYS A 3 8.78 -33.49 -59.59
N LEU A 4 9.88 -33.27 -58.87
CA LEU A 4 9.96 -33.41 -57.40
C LEU A 4 9.86 -32.07 -56.65
N VAL A 5 10.03 -30.95 -57.35
CA VAL A 5 9.93 -29.59 -56.75
C VAL A 5 8.47 -29.09 -56.74
N LEU A 6 7.62 -29.60 -57.64
CA LEU A 6 6.21 -29.22 -57.72
C LEU A 6 5.33 -29.87 -56.64
N VAL A 7 5.80 -30.93 -55.98
CA VAL A 7 5.08 -31.56 -54.86
C VAL A 7 5.42 -30.87 -53.53
N LEU A 8 6.60 -30.25 -53.39
CA LEU A 8 7.00 -29.55 -52.17
C LEU A 8 6.40 -28.14 -52.02
N VAL A 9 5.97 -27.51 -53.12
CA VAL A 9 5.24 -26.23 -53.06
C VAL A 9 3.72 -26.43 -52.87
N GLY A 10 3.21 -27.64 -53.15
CA GLY A 10 1.80 -28.02 -52.91
C GLY A 10 1.46 -28.37 -51.45
N VAL A 11 2.48 -28.62 -50.61
CA VAL A 11 2.27 -28.97 -49.19
C VAL A 11 2.24 -27.72 -48.28
N VAL A 12 2.69 -26.55 -48.76
CA VAL A 12 2.63 -25.29 -47.99
C VAL A 12 1.29 -24.56 -48.15
N LEU A 13 0.39 -25.03 -49.02
CA LEU A 13 -0.93 -24.43 -49.26
C LEU A 13 -2.12 -25.32 -48.83
N THR A 14 -1.88 -26.40 -48.09
CA THR A 14 -2.94 -27.29 -47.56
C THR A 14 -3.00 -27.42 -46.04
N SER A 15 -2.21 -26.65 -45.29
CA SER A 15 -2.55 -26.35 -43.90
C SER A 15 -3.35 -25.05 -43.84
N CYS A 16 -4.59 -25.07 -44.32
CA CYS A 16 -5.64 -24.21 -43.76
C CYS A 16 -5.92 -24.70 -42.33
N THR A 17 -4.92 -24.67 -41.43
CA THR A 17 -5.20 -24.67 -40.00
C THR A 17 -5.82 -23.31 -39.74
N THR A 18 -7.15 -23.27 -39.76
CA THR A 18 -7.92 -22.12 -39.33
C THR A 18 -7.33 -21.67 -38.01
N ASN A 19 -6.69 -20.49 -37.99
CA ASN A 19 -6.16 -19.97 -36.74
C ASN A 19 -7.35 -19.56 -35.88
N TYR A 20 -7.82 -20.47 -35.02
CA TYR A 20 -9.02 -20.26 -34.20
C TYR A 20 -8.87 -19.05 -33.25
N LEU A 21 -7.64 -18.60 -32.97
CA LEU A 21 -7.38 -17.39 -32.20
C LEU A 21 -7.82 -16.12 -32.95
N GLU A 22 -7.73 -16.10 -34.28
CA GLU A 22 -8.16 -14.98 -35.13
C GLU A 22 -9.67 -14.98 -35.41
N LYS A 23 -10.36 -16.06 -35.03
CA LYS A 23 -11.81 -16.15 -35.20
C LYS A 23 -12.50 -15.16 -34.25
N LYS A 24 -13.50 -14.43 -34.76
CA LYS A 24 -14.37 -13.60 -33.93
C LYS A 24 -15.19 -14.47 -32.98
N TYR A 25 -15.43 -13.95 -31.79
CA TYR A 25 -16.29 -14.58 -30.81
C TYR A 25 -17.73 -14.67 -31.32
N GLU A 26 -18.31 -15.85 -31.21
CA GLU A 26 -19.72 -16.10 -31.50
C GLU A 26 -20.27 -17.03 -30.43
N LYS A 27 -21.30 -16.57 -29.71
CA LYS A 27 -21.89 -17.33 -28.61
C LYS A 27 -22.38 -18.72 -29.03
N SER A 28 -22.97 -18.81 -30.23
CA SER A 28 -23.51 -20.06 -30.79
C SER A 28 -22.44 -21.11 -31.08
N SER A 29 -21.21 -20.70 -31.41
CA SER A 29 -20.11 -21.61 -31.75
C SER A 29 -19.00 -21.66 -30.69
N ASN A 30 -19.19 -20.97 -29.55
CA ASN A 30 -18.18 -20.82 -28.51
C ASN A 30 -17.64 -22.14 -27.97
N SER A 31 -18.51 -23.12 -27.69
CA SER A 31 -18.09 -24.43 -27.17
C SER A 31 -17.08 -25.13 -28.07
N ASP A 32 -17.36 -25.16 -29.38
CA ASP A 32 -16.49 -25.83 -30.35
C ASP A 32 -15.20 -25.03 -30.56
N ASN A 33 -15.30 -23.70 -30.67
CA ASN A 33 -14.13 -22.85 -30.81
C ASN A 33 -13.18 -22.98 -29.60
N LEU A 34 -13.70 -23.02 -28.37
CA LEU A 34 -12.90 -23.18 -27.17
C LEU A 34 -12.20 -24.55 -27.13
N LYS A 35 -12.84 -25.61 -27.62
CA LYS A 35 -12.22 -26.95 -27.72
C LYS A 35 -11.02 -26.94 -28.67
N GLU A 36 -11.11 -26.20 -29.77
CA GLU A 36 -9.99 -26.06 -30.70
C GLU A 36 -8.89 -25.17 -30.10
N ILE A 37 -9.27 -24.06 -29.46
CA ILE A 37 -8.32 -23.14 -28.81
C ILE A 37 -7.57 -23.81 -27.66
N SER A 38 -8.18 -24.72 -26.90
CA SER A 38 -7.48 -25.43 -25.81
C SER A 38 -6.27 -26.24 -26.30
N ASN A 39 -6.22 -26.60 -27.59
CA ASN A 39 -5.08 -27.28 -28.19
C ASN A 39 -3.98 -26.31 -28.67
N LEU A 40 -4.28 -25.00 -28.74
CA LEU A 40 -3.41 -23.97 -29.31
C LEU A 40 -2.69 -23.12 -28.26
N ILE A 41 -3.21 -23.08 -27.03
CA ILE A 41 -2.66 -22.24 -25.94
C ILE A 41 -2.44 -23.06 -24.66
N PRO A 42 -1.56 -22.62 -23.75
CA PRO A 42 -1.35 -23.28 -22.47
C PRO A 42 -2.64 -23.39 -21.65
N GLU A 43 -2.80 -24.48 -20.89
CA GLU A 43 -3.99 -24.74 -20.07
C GLU A 43 -4.33 -23.59 -19.12
N ALA A 44 -3.32 -22.96 -18.51
CA ALA A 44 -3.50 -21.82 -17.62
C ALA A 44 -4.13 -20.60 -18.34
N ASP A 45 -3.73 -20.35 -19.58
CA ASP A 45 -4.25 -19.26 -20.39
C ASP A 45 -5.63 -19.59 -20.96
N PHE A 46 -5.86 -20.85 -21.32
CA PHE A 46 -7.18 -21.35 -21.69
C PHE A 46 -8.20 -21.18 -20.55
N LYS A 47 -7.80 -21.51 -19.31
CA LYS A 47 -8.64 -21.32 -18.14
C LYS A 47 -9.01 -19.85 -17.94
N LYS A 48 -8.04 -18.93 -18.01
CA LYS A 48 -8.29 -17.48 -17.91
C LYS A 48 -9.27 -17.00 -18.98
N LEU A 49 -9.07 -17.41 -20.23
CA LEU A 49 -9.94 -17.06 -21.35
C LEU A 49 -11.38 -17.55 -21.10
N LYS A 50 -11.54 -18.81 -20.71
CA LYS A 50 -12.85 -19.41 -20.41
C LYS A 50 -13.56 -18.68 -19.27
N ASP A 51 -12.85 -18.41 -18.18
CA ASP A 51 -13.39 -17.70 -17.02
C ASP A 51 -13.79 -16.26 -17.37
N TYR A 52 -12.97 -15.58 -18.19
CA TYR A 52 -13.26 -14.23 -18.67
C TYR A 52 -14.50 -14.18 -19.57
N ILE A 53 -14.65 -15.11 -20.50
CA ILE A 53 -15.84 -15.20 -21.36
C ILE A 53 -17.08 -15.45 -20.51
N ALA A 54 -17.04 -16.42 -19.59
CA ALA A 54 -18.18 -16.74 -18.72
C ALA A 54 -18.60 -15.55 -17.84
N ASP A 55 -17.63 -14.88 -17.20
CA ASP A 55 -17.87 -13.67 -16.40
C ASP A 55 -18.48 -12.54 -17.27
N SER A 56 -17.93 -12.32 -18.46
CA SER A 56 -18.42 -11.30 -19.40
C SER A 56 -19.84 -11.58 -19.87
N GLU A 57 -20.16 -12.83 -20.19
CA GLU A 57 -21.51 -13.23 -20.57
C GLU A 57 -22.51 -13.07 -19.43
N SER A 58 -22.12 -13.41 -18.19
CA SER A 58 -22.97 -13.21 -17.00
C SER A 58 -23.29 -11.73 -16.75
N LYS A 59 -22.39 -10.84 -17.17
CA LYS A 59 -22.53 -9.37 -17.08
C LYS A 59 -23.14 -8.75 -18.34
N TYR A 60 -23.61 -9.57 -19.27
CA TYR A 60 -24.19 -9.14 -20.56
C TYR A 60 -23.24 -8.26 -21.39
N ILE A 61 -21.93 -8.43 -21.24
CA ILE A 61 -20.93 -7.71 -22.03
C ILE A 61 -20.90 -8.30 -23.45
N ASN A 62 -21.01 -7.44 -24.47
CA ASN A 62 -20.92 -7.88 -25.85
C ASN A 62 -19.47 -8.22 -26.23
N LEU A 63 -19.25 -9.48 -26.59
CA LEU A 63 -17.94 -10.01 -26.99
C LEU A 63 -17.76 -10.13 -28.50
N GLY A 64 -18.83 -10.03 -29.31
CA GLY A 64 -18.87 -10.48 -30.70
C GLY A 64 -17.93 -9.76 -31.68
N GLU A 65 -17.46 -8.56 -31.34
CA GLU A 65 -16.47 -7.84 -32.16
C GLU A 65 -15.02 -8.28 -31.89
N ASN A 66 -14.78 -9.03 -30.82
CA ASN A 66 -13.45 -9.45 -30.40
C ASN A 66 -13.09 -10.80 -31.01
N THR A 67 -11.85 -10.96 -31.46
CA THR A 67 -11.27 -12.28 -31.73
C THR A 67 -10.93 -12.99 -30.43
N TYR A 68 -10.78 -14.32 -30.45
CA TYR A 68 -10.34 -15.06 -29.27
C TYR A 68 -8.95 -14.65 -28.78
N GLN A 69 -8.07 -14.20 -29.68
CA GLN A 69 -6.80 -13.58 -29.32
C GLN A 69 -6.99 -12.30 -28.50
N ASN A 70 -7.88 -11.40 -28.94
CA ASN A 70 -8.20 -10.18 -28.21
C ASN A 70 -8.83 -10.49 -26.84
N LEU A 71 -9.70 -11.49 -26.78
CA LEU A 71 -10.29 -11.95 -25.52
C LEU A 71 -9.25 -12.56 -24.57
N LEU A 72 -8.29 -13.31 -25.10
CA LEU A 72 -7.21 -13.89 -24.31
C LEU A 72 -6.33 -12.80 -23.69
N LEU A 73 -5.97 -11.77 -24.46
CA LEU A 73 -5.21 -10.63 -23.95
C LEU A 73 -5.97 -9.90 -22.83
N LYS A 74 -7.27 -9.61 -23.04
CA LYS A 74 -8.13 -9.00 -22.03
C LYS A 74 -8.28 -9.88 -20.77
N ALA A 75 -8.37 -11.20 -20.96
CA ALA A 75 -8.44 -12.15 -19.85
C ALA A 75 -7.15 -12.15 -19.02
N GLN A 76 -5.98 -12.10 -19.67
CA GLN A 76 -4.69 -12.02 -18.99
C GLN A 76 -4.52 -10.71 -18.22
N GLU A 77 -4.92 -9.58 -18.80
CA GLU A 77 -4.92 -8.27 -18.15
C GLU A 77 -5.85 -8.26 -16.92
N THR A 78 -7.10 -8.69 -17.10
CA THR A 78 -8.09 -8.81 -16.01
C THR A 78 -7.58 -9.73 -14.89
N TYR A 79 -6.94 -10.85 -15.24
CA TYR A 79 -6.37 -11.76 -14.25
C TYR A 79 -5.24 -11.10 -13.46
N ARG A 80 -4.35 -10.37 -14.15
CA ARG A 80 -3.25 -9.64 -13.51
C ARG A 80 -3.77 -8.58 -12.54
N GLU A 81 -4.79 -7.83 -12.91
CA GLU A 81 -5.44 -6.86 -12.04
C GLU A 81 -6.08 -7.51 -10.81
N LYS A 82 -6.81 -8.61 -10.99
CA LYS A 82 -7.40 -9.37 -9.88
C LYS A 82 -6.35 -9.91 -8.91
N GLU A 83 -5.24 -10.43 -9.42
CA GLU A 83 -4.11 -10.89 -8.60
C GLU A 83 -3.45 -9.74 -7.81
N LEU A 84 -3.31 -8.57 -8.41
CA LEU A 84 -2.79 -7.38 -7.71
C LEU A 84 -3.73 -6.96 -6.57
N LEU A 85 -5.02 -6.84 -6.85
CA LEU A 85 -6.03 -6.49 -5.84
C LEU A 85 -6.09 -7.52 -4.70
N LYS A 86 -5.97 -8.81 -5.03
CA LYS A 86 -5.92 -9.87 -4.03
C LYS A 86 -4.69 -9.74 -3.13
N LYS A 87 -3.51 -9.50 -3.70
CA LYS A 87 -2.28 -9.29 -2.93
C LYS A 87 -2.37 -8.06 -2.03
N GLU A 88 -2.93 -6.97 -2.53
CA GLU A 88 -3.16 -5.75 -1.73
C GLU A 88 -4.13 -6.02 -0.56
N ALA A 89 -5.19 -6.80 -0.78
CA ALA A 89 -6.13 -7.19 0.27
C ALA A 89 -5.47 -8.08 1.33
N GLU A 90 -4.71 -9.10 0.92
CA GLU A 90 -3.94 -9.98 1.81
C GLU A 90 -2.90 -9.19 2.63
N GLU A 91 -2.23 -8.22 2.00
CA GLU A 91 -1.27 -7.34 2.69
C GLU A 91 -1.97 -6.44 3.72
N LYS A 92 -3.11 -5.83 3.36
CA LYS A 92 -3.91 -5.04 4.31
C LYS A 92 -4.44 -5.87 5.47
N GLU A 93 -4.84 -7.12 5.25
CA GLU A 93 -5.27 -8.04 6.30
C GLU A 93 -4.11 -8.38 7.26
N LYS A 94 -2.92 -8.64 6.70
CA LYS A 94 -1.71 -8.86 7.49
C LYS A 94 -1.33 -7.63 8.33
N LEU A 95 -1.33 -6.44 7.73
CA LEU A 95 -1.03 -5.19 8.42
C LEU A 95 -2.09 -4.86 9.48
N THR A 96 -3.37 -5.15 9.21
CA THR A 96 -4.46 -5.03 10.20
C THR A 96 -4.20 -5.93 11.40
N THR A 97 -3.74 -7.16 11.17
CA THR A 97 -3.39 -8.10 12.24
C THR A 97 -2.29 -7.52 13.12
N PHE A 98 -1.18 -7.06 12.54
CA PHE A 98 -0.10 -6.42 13.30
C PHE A 98 -0.58 -5.21 14.09
N LEU A 99 -1.33 -4.31 13.45
CA LEU A 99 -1.83 -3.09 14.08
C LEU A 99 -2.74 -3.38 15.29
N CYS A 100 -3.55 -4.43 15.22
CA CYS A 100 -4.55 -4.78 16.23
C CYS A 100 -4.05 -5.79 17.28
N THR A 101 -2.79 -6.26 17.19
CA THR A 101 -2.31 -7.38 18.02
C THR A 101 -2.26 -7.01 19.49
N GLU A 102 -1.54 -5.94 19.83
CA GLU A 102 -1.37 -5.48 21.21
C GLU A 102 -1.47 -3.95 21.30
N GLU A 103 -1.37 -3.43 22.52
CA GLU A 103 -1.27 -1.99 22.74
C GLU A 103 0.10 -1.47 22.29
N TRP A 104 0.07 -0.36 21.56
CA TRP A 104 1.23 0.39 21.11
C TRP A 104 1.62 1.43 22.15
N THR A 105 2.89 1.40 22.53
CA THR A 105 3.50 2.32 23.48
C THR A 105 4.43 3.25 22.72
N GLN A 106 4.26 4.56 22.85
CA GLN A 106 5.15 5.52 22.20
C GLN A 106 6.58 5.40 22.75
N GLU A 107 7.53 5.14 21.86
CA GLU A 107 8.95 5.02 22.19
C GLU A 107 9.69 6.31 21.83
N ASP A 108 9.53 6.76 20.59
CA ASP A 108 10.28 7.90 20.05
C ASP A 108 9.35 8.89 19.35
N TYR A 109 9.77 10.16 19.42
CA TYR A 109 9.18 11.28 18.70
C TYR A 109 10.29 12.13 18.09
N ALA A 110 10.18 12.42 16.80
CA ALA A 110 11.13 13.21 16.06
C ALA A 110 10.41 14.14 15.07
N ILE A 111 11.11 15.20 14.68
CA ILE A 111 10.75 16.02 13.52
C ILE A 111 11.77 15.77 12.42
N GLN A 112 11.36 15.84 11.16
CA GLN A 112 12.26 15.58 10.05
C GLN A 112 11.90 16.43 8.83
N ILE A 113 12.90 16.68 7.98
CA ILE A 113 12.75 17.37 6.69
C ILE A 113 13.33 16.47 5.60
N LYS A 114 12.66 16.40 4.46
CA LYS A 114 13.19 15.71 3.28
C LYS A 114 14.35 16.51 2.69
N ILE A 115 15.49 15.86 2.47
CA ILE A 115 16.69 16.47 1.88
C ILE A 115 17.02 15.81 0.54
N PRO A 116 17.59 16.54 -0.44
CA PRO A 116 17.94 15.97 -1.74
C PRO A 116 19.01 14.87 -1.65
N SER A 117 19.98 15.05 -0.76
CA SER A 117 21.08 14.12 -0.51
C SER A 117 21.66 14.31 0.89
N ASP A 118 22.55 13.41 1.30
CA ASP A 118 23.30 13.46 2.56
C ASP A 118 24.58 14.31 2.48
N SER A 119 24.65 15.25 1.52
CA SER A 119 25.75 16.21 1.48
C SER A 119 25.75 17.11 2.71
N GLU A 120 26.95 17.55 3.12
CA GLU A 120 27.12 18.42 4.29
C GLU A 120 26.31 19.72 4.18
N GLU A 121 26.29 20.34 3.00
CA GLU A 121 25.49 21.53 2.71
C GLU A 121 23.99 21.30 2.95
N ASN A 122 23.43 20.22 2.39
CA ASN A 122 22.01 19.89 2.54
C ASN A 122 21.66 19.59 4.01
N VAL A 123 22.53 18.88 4.72
CA VAL A 123 22.37 18.57 6.13
C VAL A 123 22.42 19.84 6.98
N ASN A 124 23.36 20.75 6.73
CA ASN A 124 23.49 21.99 7.51
C ASN A 124 22.29 22.92 7.28
N ASN A 125 21.87 23.11 6.03
CA ASN A 125 20.67 23.88 5.70
C ASN A 125 19.42 23.31 6.39
N ALA A 126 19.25 21.98 6.38
CA ALA A 126 18.12 21.34 7.04
C ALA A 126 18.18 21.44 8.59
N LYS A 127 19.37 21.40 9.20
CA LYS A 127 19.53 21.66 10.64
C LYS A 127 19.09 23.07 11.01
N GLU A 128 19.43 24.08 10.20
CA GLU A 128 19.01 25.46 10.42
C GLU A 128 17.48 25.60 10.37
N LEU A 129 16.83 25.00 9.37
CA LEU A 129 15.37 24.99 9.24
C LEU A 129 14.70 24.32 10.44
N LEU A 130 15.20 23.16 10.87
CA LEU A 130 14.67 22.44 12.04
C LEU A 130 14.85 23.25 13.33
N ASN A 131 16.02 23.87 13.54
CA ASN A 131 16.30 24.72 14.70
C ASN A 131 15.36 25.95 14.74
N MET A 132 15.10 26.60 13.61
CA MET A 132 14.16 27.72 13.55
C MET A 132 12.74 27.29 13.94
N GLY A 133 12.32 26.09 13.51
CA GLY A 133 11.00 25.54 13.85
C GLY A 133 10.80 25.26 15.35
N ILE A 134 11.88 25.13 16.13
CA ILE A 134 11.81 24.81 17.57
C ILE A 134 12.31 25.92 18.50
N ILE A 135 12.67 27.10 17.98
CA ILE A 135 13.33 28.18 18.74
C ILE A 135 12.52 28.68 19.96
N GLY A 136 11.19 28.48 19.96
CA GLY A 136 10.30 28.84 21.07
C GLY A 136 10.24 27.81 22.20
N PHE A 137 10.79 26.61 22.03
CA PHE A 137 10.72 25.55 23.02
C PHE A 137 11.98 25.53 23.90
N LYS A 138 11.83 25.91 25.17
CA LYS A 138 12.95 25.92 26.12
C LYS A 138 13.36 24.49 26.50
N GLY A 139 14.67 24.23 26.49
CA GLY A 139 15.26 22.97 26.98
C GLY A 139 15.09 21.77 26.03
N VAL A 140 14.83 22.01 24.75
CA VAL A 140 14.82 20.95 23.73
C VAL A 140 16.25 20.69 23.26
N GLU A 141 16.68 19.44 23.35
CA GLU A 141 17.93 18.98 22.73
C GLU A 141 17.58 18.26 21.44
N LEU A 142 18.36 18.48 20.38
CA LEU A 142 18.14 17.79 19.10
C LEU A 142 19.31 16.86 18.80
N ILE A 143 19.00 15.59 18.59
CA ILE A 143 19.96 14.61 18.08
C ILE A 143 19.62 14.34 16.62
N TYR A 144 20.54 14.74 15.73
CA TYR A 144 20.35 14.65 14.29
C TYR A 144 20.85 13.31 13.75
N SER A 145 20.13 12.77 12.78
CA SER A 145 20.50 11.58 12.02
C SER A 145 19.94 11.67 10.61
N VAL A 146 20.64 11.10 9.62
CA VAL A 146 20.11 10.96 8.26
C VAL A 146 19.42 9.61 8.15
N GLU A 147 18.17 9.61 7.73
CA GLU A 147 17.40 8.38 7.45
C GLU A 147 17.09 8.28 5.95
N LYS A 148 17.19 7.08 5.40
CA LYS A 148 16.81 6.76 4.02
C LYS A 148 15.74 5.69 4.04
N ASN A 149 14.65 5.91 3.31
CA ASN A 149 13.58 4.92 3.13
C ASN A 149 13.00 5.04 1.71
N VAL A 150 11.94 4.28 1.42
CA VAL A 150 11.28 4.25 0.10
C VAL A 150 10.74 5.61 -0.37
N TYR A 151 10.60 6.58 0.54
CA TYR A 151 10.08 7.92 0.26
C TYR A 151 11.16 9.00 0.08
N GLY A 152 12.43 8.64 0.32
CA GLY A 152 13.59 9.51 0.09
C GLY A 152 14.57 9.56 1.26
N THR A 153 15.39 10.61 1.25
CA THR A 153 16.37 10.92 2.29
C THR A 153 15.82 12.02 3.19
N PHE A 154 15.97 11.85 4.50
CA PHE A 154 15.45 12.76 5.51
C PHE A 154 16.55 13.11 6.51
N LEU A 155 16.61 14.39 6.91
CA LEU A 155 17.29 14.76 8.15
C LEU A 155 16.28 14.68 9.28
N LYS A 156 16.49 13.74 10.20
CA LYS A 156 15.66 13.53 11.38
C LYS A 156 16.32 14.12 12.61
N ALA A 157 15.57 14.89 13.38
CA ALA A 157 15.95 15.41 14.69
C ALA A 157 15.09 14.77 15.78
N LYS A 158 15.69 13.88 16.56
CA LYS A 158 15.04 13.28 17.73
C LYS A 158 14.98 14.31 18.86
N LEU A 159 13.79 14.52 19.42
CA LEU A 159 13.53 15.57 20.41
C LEU A 159 13.93 15.13 21.82
N GLY A 160 15.13 15.42 22.28
CA GLY A 160 15.64 15.08 23.62
C GLY A 160 15.37 16.12 24.72
N GLY A 161 16.21 16.11 25.75
CA GLY A 161 16.17 17.06 26.87
C GLY A 161 14.83 17.13 27.62
N GLY A 162 14.39 18.35 27.92
CA GLY A 162 13.11 18.63 28.59
C GLY A 162 11.89 18.14 27.82
N PHE A 163 11.99 18.03 26.49
CA PHE A 163 10.91 17.53 25.63
C PHE A 163 10.71 16.01 25.77
N LYS A 164 11.74 15.25 26.16
CA LYS A 164 11.62 13.80 26.35
C LYS A 164 10.49 13.43 27.32
N LYS A 165 10.16 14.31 28.27
CA LYS A 165 9.05 14.10 29.22
C LYS A 165 7.66 14.10 28.57
N THR A 166 7.49 14.60 27.34
CA THR A 166 6.19 14.63 26.64
C THR A 166 5.84 13.30 26.00
N TYR A 167 6.82 12.46 25.70
CA TYR A 167 6.60 11.15 25.07
C TYR A 167 7.24 9.98 25.83
N SER A 168 7.71 10.21 27.06
CA SER A 168 8.21 9.17 27.95
C SER A 168 7.64 9.28 29.37
N GLY A 169 7.83 8.22 30.15
CA GLY A 169 7.41 8.18 31.56
C GLY A 169 5.90 8.41 31.72
N LYS A 170 5.55 9.47 32.45
CA LYS A 170 4.18 9.80 32.87
C LYS A 170 3.30 10.41 31.77
N ASN A 171 3.87 11.05 30.74
CA ASN A 171 3.10 11.58 29.60
C ASN A 171 3.23 10.71 28.35
N ARG A 172 3.77 9.50 28.49
CA ARG A 172 3.88 8.57 27.37
C ARG A 172 2.48 8.25 26.81
N SER A 173 2.32 8.30 25.48
CA SER A 173 1.09 7.93 24.80
C SER A 173 1.00 6.41 24.60
N PHE A 174 -0.19 5.89 24.78
CA PHE A 174 -0.57 4.50 24.55
C PHE A 174 -1.74 4.48 23.58
N LYS A 175 -1.71 3.56 22.62
CA LYS A 175 -2.75 3.42 21.61
C LYS A 175 -3.05 1.96 21.33
N LYS A 176 -4.33 1.61 21.30
CA LYS A 176 -4.79 0.26 20.93
C LYS A 176 -5.79 0.34 19.79
N TYR A 177 -5.51 -0.39 18.71
CA TYR A 177 -6.41 -0.55 17.57
C TYR A 177 -7.21 -1.84 17.69
N TYR A 178 -8.43 -1.83 17.15
CA TYR A 178 -9.34 -2.95 17.16
C TYR A 178 -9.77 -3.29 15.72
N PRO A 179 -10.00 -4.58 15.40
CA PRO A 179 -10.42 -5.02 14.06
C PRO A 179 -11.77 -4.44 13.61
N ASP A 180 -12.58 -3.92 14.53
CA ASP A 180 -13.85 -3.25 14.24
C ASP A 180 -13.68 -1.83 13.67
N GLY A 181 -12.45 -1.40 13.39
CA GLY A 181 -12.15 -0.06 12.88
C GLY A 181 -12.17 1.00 13.96
N THR A 182 -12.10 0.64 15.25
CA THR A 182 -11.98 1.61 16.35
C THR A 182 -10.62 1.58 17.01
N PHE A 183 -10.23 2.69 17.64
CA PHE A 183 -9.01 2.75 18.44
C PHE A 183 -9.24 3.53 19.73
N ILE A 184 -8.40 3.27 20.73
CA ILE A 184 -8.35 4.02 21.98
C ILE A 184 -6.96 4.61 22.12
N ASN A 185 -6.86 5.89 22.51
CA ASN A 185 -5.59 6.55 22.80
C ASN A 185 -5.64 7.30 24.12
N TYR A 186 -4.58 7.19 24.92
CA TYR A 186 -4.46 7.85 26.22
C TYR A 186 -3.01 8.12 26.60
N PHE A 187 -2.81 9.00 27.58
CA PHE A 187 -1.49 9.21 28.19
C PHE A 187 -1.41 8.49 29.53
N LYS A 188 -0.22 8.00 29.93
CA LYS A 188 -0.05 7.22 31.19
C LYS A 188 -0.69 7.86 32.42
N ASN A 189 -0.48 9.16 32.59
CA ASN A 189 -1.00 9.93 33.74
C ASN A 189 -2.49 10.26 33.64
N ASP A 190 -3.10 10.03 32.48
CA ASP A 190 -4.45 10.46 32.17
C ASP A 190 -5.24 9.36 31.45
N SER A 191 -5.08 8.13 31.95
CA SER A 191 -5.76 6.95 31.38
C SER A 191 -7.28 7.04 31.50
N LEU A 192 -7.80 7.84 32.44
CA LEU A 192 -9.23 8.08 32.63
C LEU A 192 -9.83 9.00 31.55
N ASN A 193 -9.02 9.84 30.90
CA ASN A 193 -9.44 10.67 29.76
C ASN A 193 -9.04 10.06 28.41
N ALA A 194 -9.00 8.73 28.33
CA ALA A 194 -8.84 8.04 27.06
C ALA A 194 -9.93 8.48 26.07
N TYR A 195 -9.54 8.76 24.82
CA TYR A 195 -10.51 9.02 23.76
C TYR A 195 -10.58 7.82 22.82
N LYS A 196 -11.80 7.58 22.31
CA LYS A 196 -12.08 6.57 21.29
C LYS A 196 -12.28 7.24 19.94
N GLY A 197 -11.60 6.75 18.90
CA GLY A 197 -11.76 7.20 17.52
C GLY A 197 -12.05 6.04 16.57
N SER A 198 -12.15 6.33 15.28
CA SER A 198 -12.18 5.31 14.22
C SER A 198 -10.92 5.35 13.39
N TRP A 199 -10.56 4.23 12.77
CA TRP A 199 -9.42 4.14 11.87
C TRP A 199 -9.74 3.25 10.68
N GLU A 200 -9.05 3.50 9.56
CA GLU A 200 -9.10 2.66 8.37
C GLU A 200 -7.81 2.78 7.56
N PHE A 201 -7.48 1.74 6.78
CA PHE A 201 -6.47 1.85 5.73
C PHE A 201 -7.08 2.56 4.52
N THR A 202 -6.63 3.78 4.21
CA THR A 202 -7.01 4.44 2.95
C THR A 202 -6.22 3.89 1.77
N ASP A 203 -5.04 3.33 2.06
CA ASP A 203 -4.18 2.58 1.16
C ASP A 203 -3.25 1.69 2.00
N THR A 204 -2.51 0.74 1.40
CA THR A 204 -1.62 -0.19 2.10
C THR A 204 -0.60 0.53 2.99
N ASN A 205 -0.17 1.74 2.59
CA ASN A 205 0.83 2.53 3.31
C ASN A 205 0.24 3.74 4.06
N TYR A 206 -1.08 3.83 4.22
CA TYR A 206 -1.73 4.97 4.88
C TYR A 206 -2.87 4.53 5.79
N ILE A 207 -2.83 5.00 7.03
CA ILE A 207 -3.94 4.91 7.98
C ILE A 207 -4.57 6.30 8.13
N SER A 208 -5.89 6.35 8.05
CA SER A 208 -6.68 7.51 8.46
C SER A 208 -7.24 7.27 9.86
N GLU A 209 -7.10 8.24 10.76
CA GLU A 209 -7.72 8.23 12.08
C GLU A 209 -8.70 9.39 12.20
N SER A 210 -9.93 9.10 12.62
CA SER A 210 -10.91 10.11 12.98
C SER A 210 -10.98 10.29 14.51
N GLN A 211 -10.98 11.55 14.95
CA GLN A 211 -11.11 11.89 16.36
C GLN A 211 -12.56 12.28 16.71
N PRO A 212 -13.03 11.98 17.93
CA PRO A 212 -14.36 12.41 18.38
C PRO A 212 -14.41 13.94 18.50
N GLU A 213 -15.51 14.54 18.03
CA GLU A 213 -15.70 16.01 17.95
C GLU A 213 -15.66 16.71 19.33
N ARG A 214 -15.79 15.97 20.43
CA ARG A 214 -15.81 16.51 21.81
C ARG A 214 -14.45 16.89 22.37
N LEU A 215 -13.36 16.69 21.63
CA LEU A 215 -12.03 17.10 22.04
C LEU A 215 -11.81 18.60 21.76
N ILE A 216 -12.16 19.44 22.74
CA ILE A 216 -12.14 20.91 22.64
C ILE A 216 -10.71 21.44 22.39
N GLY A 217 -10.49 22.12 21.26
CA GLY A 217 -9.26 22.87 20.95
C GLY A 217 -9.23 23.38 19.51
N ARG A 218 -8.78 24.64 19.29
CA ARG A 218 -8.80 25.34 17.97
C ARG A 218 -7.98 24.71 16.84
N PHE A 219 -7.19 23.67 17.10
CA PHE A 219 -6.22 23.09 16.15
C PHE A 219 -6.35 21.57 15.94
N ARG A 220 -7.41 20.91 16.43
CA ARG A 220 -7.56 19.46 16.22
C ARG A 220 -8.18 19.17 14.86
N LYS A 221 -7.41 18.51 13.99
CA LYS A 221 -7.90 17.99 12.70
C LYS A 221 -8.92 16.87 12.96
N LYS A 222 -10.07 16.92 12.28
CA LYS A 222 -11.10 15.87 12.35
C LYS A 222 -10.53 14.50 11.96
N ASN A 223 -9.70 14.49 10.90
CA ASN A 223 -8.98 13.33 10.41
C ASN A 223 -7.47 13.58 10.44
N MET A 224 -6.72 12.59 10.89
CA MET A 224 -5.27 12.53 10.81
C MET A 224 -4.86 11.43 9.84
N TYR A 225 -3.88 11.70 9.00
CA TYR A 225 -3.35 10.73 8.05
C TYR A 225 -1.94 10.35 8.46
N HIS A 226 -1.71 9.05 8.57
CA HIS A 226 -0.46 8.44 9.02
C HIS A 226 0.14 7.65 7.86
N LYS A 227 1.27 8.12 7.35
CA LYS A 227 2.05 7.39 6.36
C LYS A 227 2.85 6.30 7.07
N ILE A 228 2.56 5.04 6.77
CA ILE A 228 3.27 3.90 7.36
C ILE A 228 4.64 3.76 6.70
N ILE A 229 5.66 3.65 7.54
CA ILE A 229 7.05 3.43 7.13
C ILE A 229 7.49 2.01 7.47
N LEU A 230 7.09 1.54 8.65
CA LEU A 230 7.27 0.16 9.10
C LEU A 230 6.11 -0.21 10.01
N LEU A 231 5.47 -1.34 9.74
CA LEU A 231 4.49 -1.96 10.61
C LEU A 231 4.75 -3.46 10.61
N ASP A 232 5.25 -3.96 11.74
CA ASP A 232 5.52 -5.37 12.00
C ASP A 232 5.01 -5.75 13.41
N GLU A 233 5.30 -6.98 13.85
CA GLU A 233 4.88 -7.53 15.14
C GLU A 233 5.40 -6.75 16.37
N LYS A 234 6.34 -5.83 16.22
CA LYS A 234 6.96 -5.12 17.35
C LYS A 234 7.01 -3.62 17.18
N THR A 235 7.04 -3.14 15.95
CA THR A 235 7.30 -1.75 15.61
C THR A 235 6.22 -1.20 14.72
N PHE A 236 5.69 -0.06 15.13
CA PHE A 236 4.87 0.79 14.29
C PHE A 236 5.55 2.17 14.16
N LEU A 237 6.18 2.40 13.01
CA LEU A 237 6.80 3.66 12.63
C LEU A 237 5.98 4.32 11.54
N PHE A 238 5.52 5.53 11.80
CA PHE A 238 4.71 6.29 10.85
C PHE A 238 5.05 7.77 10.87
N TYR A 239 4.75 8.44 9.76
CA TYR A 239 4.91 9.87 9.58
C TYR A 239 3.54 10.56 9.55
N ASN A 240 3.42 11.64 10.32
CA ASN A 240 2.28 12.57 10.23
C ASN A 240 2.69 13.77 9.39
N ASP A 241 1.70 14.39 8.74
CA ASP A 241 1.91 15.60 7.95
C ASP A 241 2.97 15.39 6.85
N PHE A 242 2.95 14.21 6.21
CA PHE A 242 3.95 13.79 5.22
C PHE A 242 4.11 14.77 4.04
N ASP A 243 3.06 15.52 3.71
CA ASP A 243 3.06 16.52 2.64
C ASP A 243 3.47 17.94 3.13
N LYS A 244 4.01 18.06 4.34
CA LYS A 244 4.54 19.31 4.90
C LYS A 244 6.06 19.30 4.88
N ASP A 245 6.66 20.49 4.89
CA ASP A 245 8.12 20.65 4.91
C ASP A 245 8.74 20.01 6.15
N ILE A 246 8.09 20.18 7.30
CA ILE A 246 8.44 19.53 8.56
C ILE A 246 7.43 18.42 8.82
N ILE A 247 7.94 17.19 8.80
CA ILE A 247 7.19 15.96 9.01
C ILE A 247 7.41 15.51 10.45
N THR A 248 6.36 15.01 11.10
CA THR A 248 6.49 14.39 12.42
C THR A 248 6.68 12.89 12.26
N SER A 249 7.68 12.33 12.93
CA SER A 249 8.02 10.91 12.92
C SER A 249 7.77 10.31 14.30
N ILE A 250 6.90 9.31 14.35
CA ILE A 250 6.48 8.66 15.60
C ILE A 250 6.78 7.18 15.50
N LYS A 251 7.53 6.67 16.49
CA LYS A 251 7.75 5.24 16.66
C LYS A 251 7.00 4.76 17.89
N MET A 252 6.17 3.75 17.71
CA MET A 252 5.53 3.01 18.77
C MET A 252 5.99 1.56 18.75
N VAL A 253 6.01 0.94 19.92
CA VAL A 253 6.41 -0.45 20.11
C VAL A 253 5.41 -1.17 21.00
N HIS A 254 5.28 -2.48 20.87
CA HIS A 254 4.59 -3.26 21.90
C HIS A 254 5.40 -3.26 23.19
N GLN A 255 4.72 -3.08 24.31
CA GLN A 255 5.38 -3.11 25.61
C GLN A 255 5.91 -4.52 25.86
N ILE A 256 7.23 -4.68 25.95
CA ILE A 256 7.78 -5.90 26.53
C ILE A 256 7.32 -5.88 28.00
N LYS A 257 6.46 -6.83 28.38
CA LYS A 257 6.11 -7.04 29.79
C LYS A 257 7.40 -7.38 30.53
N GLU A 258 7.95 -6.42 31.28
CA GLU A 258 8.96 -6.65 32.30
C GLU A 258 8.32 -7.21 33.57
#